data_AF-A0A2T4IWA3-F1
#
_entry.id   AF-A0A2T4IWA3-F1
#
_cell.length_a   1.000
_cell.length_b   1.000
_cell.length_c   1.000
_cell.angle_alpha   90.00
_cell.angle_beta   90.00
_cell.angle_gamma   90.00
#
_symmetry.space_group_name_H-M   'P 1'
#
loop_
_entity.id
_entity.type
_entity.pdbx_description
1 polymer ?
#
loop_
_entity_poly.entity_id
_entity_poly.type
_entity_poly.pdbx_seq_one_letter_code
_entity_poly.pdbx_strand_id
1 'polypeptide(L)'
;MEGRMPRYHRHAEISTYYLERVERQASLLTFELRSAQLSLKPFCAHWDAIDQLHRDLNRALNVLNGRPADYERPHGAPMSGG
;
A
#
# COMPACT_ATOMS: atom_id res chain seq x y z
N MET A 1 26.10 0.46 41.13
CA MET A 1 25.76 1.38 40.02
C MET A 1 25.08 0.54 38.95
N GLU A 2 23.76 0.50 38.97
CA GLU A 2 22.97 -0.39 38.14
C GLU A 2 22.80 0.23 36.75
N GLY A 3 23.36 -0.43 35.74
CA GLY A 3 23.36 0.05 34.37
C GLY A 3 21.94 0.12 33.83
N ARG A 4 21.40 1.32 33.69
CA ARG A 4 20.13 1.60 33.00
C ARG A 4 20.33 1.30 31.51
N MET A 5 20.17 0.04 31.11
CA MET A 5 20.07 -0.30 29.69
C MET A 5 18.87 0.47 29.12
N PRO A 6 19.06 1.33 28.10
CA PRO A 6 17.94 1.97 27.45
C PRO A 6 17.12 0.89 26.78
N ARG A 7 15.96 0.55 27.37
CA ARG A 7 14.96 -0.26 26.71
C ARG A 7 14.47 0.58 25.54
N TYR A 8 14.92 0.24 24.32
CA TYR A 8 14.37 0.85 23.11
C TYR A 8 12.86 0.59 23.10
N HIS A 9 12.07 1.65 23.32
CA HIS A 9 10.63 1.58 23.20
C HIS A 9 10.30 1.38 21.71
N ARG A 10 9.80 0.19 21.36
CA ARG A 10 9.24 -0.06 20.04
C ARG A 10 7.85 0.57 19.99
N HIS A 11 7.59 1.36 18.96
CA HIS A 11 6.25 1.87 18.71
C HIS A 11 5.34 0.72 18.29
N ALA A 12 4.12 0.69 18.83
CA ALA A 12 3.10 -0.29 18.45
C ALA A 12 2.59 -0.07 17.02
N GLU A 13 2.73 1.16 16.52
CA GLU A 13 2.25 1.61 15.22
C GLU A 13 3.38 2.23 14.40
N ILE A 14 3.22 2.21 13.07
CA ILE A 14 4.11 2.91 12.16
C ILE A 14 3.98 4.43 12.37
N SER A 15 5.10 5.16 12.36
CA SER A 15 5.01 6.61 12.41
C SER A 15 4.42 7.18 11.12
N THR A 16 3.68 8.28 11.24
CA THR A 16 3.08 8.98 10.09
C THR A 16 4.10 9.30 9.01
N TYR A 17 5.31 9.73 9.40
CA TYR A 17 6.41 10.01 8.46
C TYR A 17 6.78 8.79 7.60
N TYR A 18 6.90 7.61 8.21
CA TYR A 18 7.20 6.40 7.45
C TYR A 18 6.00 5.94 6.63
N LEU A 19 4.79 6.09 7.16
CA LEU A 19 3.55 5.77 6.44
C LEU A 19 3.41 6.59 5.16
N GLU A 20 3.54 7.91 5.23
CA GLU A 20 3.48 8.80 4.05
C GLU A 20 4.55 8.44 3.01
N ARG A 21 5.76 8.09 3.48
CA ARG A 21 6.85 7.67 2.59
C ARG A 21 6.54 6.33 1.90
N VAL A 22 5.95 5.39 2.62
CA VAL A 22 5.51 4.09 2.07
C VAL A 22 4.38 4.30 1.06
N GLU A 23 3.38 5.10 1.38
CA GLU A 23 2.26 5.42 0.47
C GLU A 23 2.75 6.05 -0.83
N ARG A 24 3.69 7.00 -0.74
CA ARG A 24 4.30 7.62 -1.92
C ARG A 24 4.98 6.59 -2.81
N GLN A 25 5.78 5.69 -2.24
CA GLN A 25 6.49 4.66 -3.01
C GLN A 25 5.52 3.63 -3.60
N ALA A 26 4.50 3.24 -2.84
CA ALA A 26 3.46 2.32 -3.33
C ALA A 26 2.68 2.94 -4.51
N SER A 27 2.42 4.25 -4.49
CA SER A 27 1.79 4.95 -5.61
C SER A 27 2.67 4.94 -6.87
N LEU A 28 3.98 5.18 -6.74
CA LEU A 28 4.92 5.13 -7.87
C LEU A 28 5.02 3.71 -8.43
N LEU A 29 5.17 2.72 -7.55
CA LEU A 29 5.22 1.31 -7.94
C LEU A 29 3.93 0.89 -8.65
N THR A 30 2.77 1.30 -8.15
CA THR A 30 1.48 1.02 -8.78
C THR A 30 1.41 1.56 -10.20
N PHE A 31 1.94 2.76 -10.44
CA PHE A 31 2.00 3.36 -11.77
C PHE A 31 2.89 2.54 -12.73
N GLU A 32 4.09 2.16 -12.28
CA GLU A 32 5.03 1.36 -13.08
C GLU A 32 4.47 -0.04 -13.38
N LEU A 33 3.90 -0.71 -12.37
CA LEU A 33 3.25 -2.01 -12.52
C LEU A 33 2.10 -1.96 -13.53
N ARG A 34 1.28 -0.92 -13.48
CA ARG A 34 0.19 -0.74 -14.45
C ARG A 34 0.72 -0.55 -15.86
N SER A 35 1.77 0.24 -16.02
CA SER A 35 2.42 0.48 -17.32
C SER A 35 3.02 -0.82 -17.88
N ALA A 36 3.69 -1.61 -17.05
CA ALA A 36 4.18 -2.93 -17.40
C ALA A 36 3.03 -3.87 -17.79
N GLN A 37 1.95 -3.93 -17.00
CA GLN A 37 0.78 -4.77 -17.25
C GLN A 37 0.12 -4.47 -18.61
N LEU A 38 0.06 -3.20 -19.01
CA LEU A 38 -0.49 -2.78 -20.31
C LEU A 38 0.37 -3.22 -21.51
N SER A 39 1.67 -3.47 -21.30
CA SER A 39 2.56 -3.99 -22.34
C SER A 39 2.50 -5.51 -22.51
N LEU A 40 1.84 -6.20 -21.58
CA LEU A 40 1.74 -7.66 -21.57
C LEU A 40 0.47 -8.13 -22.30
N LYS A 41 0.52 -9.37 -22.81
CA LYS A 41 -0.71 -10.08 -23.18
C LYS A 41 -1.52 -10.35 -21.90
N PRO A 42 -2.86 -10.16 -21.93
CA PRO A 42 -3.72 -10.53 -20.81
C PRO A 42 -3.60 -12.02 -20.45
N PHE A 43 -3.85 -12.36 -19.18
CA PHE A 43 -3.93 -13.74 -18.65
C PHE A 43 -2.64 -14.57 -18.82
N CYS A 44 -1.48 -13.92 -18.80
CA CYS A 44 -0.20 -14.60 -18.67
C CYS A 44 0.31 -14.52 -17.24
N ALA A 45 1.22 -15.42 -16.86
CA ALA A 45 1.75 -15.49 -15.50
C ALA A 45 2.31 -14.14 -14.97
N HIS A 46 2.93 -13.33 -15.84
CA HIS A 46 3.38 -12.00 -15.46
C HIS A 46 2.23 -11.02 -15.21
N TRP A 47 1.17 -11.11 -16.00
CA TRP A 47 -0.02 -10.29 -15.82
C TRP A 47 -0.69 -10.61 -14.48
N ASP A 48 -0.87 -11.91 -14.17
CA ASP A 48 -1.49 -12.37 -12.93
C ASP A 48 -0.65 -12.02 -11.70
N ALA A 49 0.68 -12.10 -11.80
CA ALA A 49 1.60 -11.71 -10.74
C ALA A 49 1.50 -10.20 -10.44
N ILE A 50 1.39 -9.36 -11.47
CA ILE A 50 1.20 -7.91 -11.29
C ILE A 50 -0.16 -7.63 -10.64
N ASP A 51 -1.22 -8.30 -11.10
CA ASP A 51 -2.57 -8.12 -10.53
C ASP A 51 -2.62 -8.51 -9.05
N GLN A 52 -2.00 -9.64 -8.69
CA GLN A 52 -1.89 -10.07 -7.29
C GLN A 52 -1.09 -9.07 -6.44
N LEU A 53 0.04 -8.55 -6.97
CA LEU A 53 0.85 -7.57 -6.26
C LEU A 53 0.09 -6.26 -5.98
N HIS A 54 -0.77 -5.81 -6.90
CA HIS A 54 -1.65 -4.66 -6.65
C HIS A 54 -2.60 -4.89 -5.47
N ARG A 55 -3.20 -6.09 -5.39
CA ARG A 55 -4.11 -6.46 -4.29
C ARG A 55 -3.36 -6.51 -2.96
N ASP A 56 -2.18 -7.12 -2.94
CA ASP A 56 -1.35 -7.24 -1.73
C ASP A 56 -0.86 -5.88 -1.24
N LEU A 57 -0.48 -4.98 -2.15
CA LEU A 57 -0.13 -3.59 -1.81
C LEU A 57 -1.31 -2.85 -1.18
N ASN A 58 -2.50 -2.91 -1.78
CA ASN A 58 -3.69 -2.27 -1.21
C ASN A 58 -4.02 -2.81 0.18
N ARG A 59 -3.97 -4.14 0.33
CA ARG A 59 -4.19 -4.80 1.62
C ARG A 59 -3.19 -4.33 2.67
N ALA A 60 -1.90 -4.27 2.32
CA ALA A 60 -0.86 -3.80 3.23
C ALA A 60 -1.07 -2.33 3.62
N LEU A 61 -1.36 -1.45 2.66
CA LEU A 61 -1.61 -0.03 2.92
C LEU A 61 -2.84 0.17 3.83
N ASN A 62 -3.89 -0.63 3.66
CA ASN A 62 -5.04 -0.59 4.54
C ASN A 62 -4.66 -0.92 6.00
N VAL A 63 -3.96 -2.03 6.21
CA VAL A 63 -3.52 -2.44 7.56
C VAL A 63 -2.60 -1.39 8.19
N LEU A 64 -1.66 -0.84 7.41
CA LEU A 64 -0.76 0.22 7.88
C LEU A 64 -1.49 1.52 8.24
N ASN A 65 -2.63 1.79 7.60
CA ASN A 65 -3.51 2.92 7.90
C ASN A 65 -4.56 2.61 8.99
N GLY A 66 -4.49 1.46 9.66
CA GLY A 66 -5.47 1.05 10.66
C GLY A 66 -6.86 0.74 10.11
N ARG A 67 -6.97 0.47 8.80
CA ARG A 67 -8.22 0.07 8.12
C ARG A 67 -8.30 -1.46 8.03
N PRO A 68 -9.52 -2.03 7.90
CA PRO A 68 -9.69 -3.42 7.55
C PRO A 68 -8.91 -3.78 6.28
N ALA A 69 -8.31 -4.97 6.24
CA ALA A 69 -7.42 -5.36 5.14
C ALA A 69 -8.15 -5.41 3.78
N ASP A 70 -9.44 -5.73 3.82
CA ASP A 70 -10.41 -5.80 2.73
C ASP A 70 -11.12 -4.46 2.46
N TYR A 71 -10.70 -3.37 3.11
CA TYR A 71 -11.30 -2.05 2.87
C TYR A 71 -11.09 -1.62 1.41
N GLU A 72 -12.20 -1.54 0.67
CA GLU A 72 -12.23 -0.91 -0.65
C GLU A 72 -12.61 0.56 -0.46
N ARG A 73 -11.77 1.47 -0.96
CA ARG A 73 -12.10 2.89 -0.95
C ARG A 73 -13.37 3.07 -1.77
N PRO A 74 -14.45 3.66 -1.24
CA PRO A 74 -15.64 3.93 -2.02
C PRO A 74 -15.20 4.77 -3.23
N HIS A 75 -15.46 4.25 -4.44
CA HIS A 75 -15.29 5.02 -5.66
C HIS A 75 -16.09 6.29 -5.47
N GLY A 76 -15.40 7.44 -5.37
CA GLY A 76 -16.07 8.72 -5.37
C GLY A 76 -16.89 8.79 -6.64
N ALA A 77 -18.21 8.72 -6.53
CA ALA A 77 -19.08 8.95 -7.67
C ALA A 77 -18.64 10.29 -8.27
N PRO A 78 -18.50 10.39 -9.62
CA PRO A 78 -18.31 11.69 -10.23
C PRO A 78 -19.46 12.56 -9.72
N MET A 79 -19.14 13.68 -9.07
CA MET A 79 -20.14 14.71 -8.78
C MET A 79 -20.70 15.13 -10.13
N SER A 80 -21.84 14.56 -10.52
CA SER A 80 -22.72 15.12 -11.55
C SER A 80 -23.28 16.43 -11.00
N GLY A 81 -22.46 17.47 -10.98
CA GLY A 81 -22.91 18.85 -10.86
C GLY A 81 -23.05 19.39 -12.28
N GLY A 82 -24.30 19.58 -12.72
CA GLY A 82 -24.65 20.17 -14.01
C GLY A 82 -24.51 21.68 -14.06
#